data_AF-W2R3G0-F1
#
_entry.id   AF-W2R3G0-F1
#
_cell.length_a   1.000
_cell.length_b   1.000
_cell.length_c   1.000
_cell.angle_alpha   90.00
_cell.angle_beta   90.00
_cell.angle_gamma   90.00
#
_symmetry.space_group_name_H-M   'P 1'
#
loop_
_entity.id
_entity.type
_entity.pdbx_description
1 polymer ?
#
loop_
_entity_poly.entity_id
_entity_poly.type
_entity_poly.pdbx_seq_one_letter_code
_entity_poly.pdbx_strand_id
1 'polypeptide(L)'
;MATWWLCSDFVATSSSRIIPFDCKIVGDAFWYEVTKTGVENKVEPGKPPQKEKATVILQSFIMEMEQDGSPVKIQFRYATKRVVDEHREVVAFSGQSQVLEAFGAVISGVRCREKHWFVLSEISPGVTMVKVCMSRVVNFDCDLPLCQPFVDRTIQMLAKQKQMGFEALLEDVERRLFVGCQ
;
A
#
# COMPACT_ATOMS: atom_id res chain seq x y z
N MET A 1 -33.91 -11.81 -13.28
CA MET A 1 -32.49 -12.09 -13.57
C MET A 1 -31.78 -10.75 -13.56
N ALA A 2 -30.96 -10.46 -12.55
CA ALA A 2 -30.18 -9.22 -12.50
C ALA A 2 -28.85 -9.47 -13.20
N THR A 3 -28.65 -8.83 -14.35
CA THR A 3 -27.39 -8.82 -15.08
C THR A 3 -26.49 -7.80 -14.39
N TRP A 4 -25.62 -8.25 -13.48
CA TRP A 4 -24.66 -7.38 -12.82
C TRP A 4 -23.55 -7.02 -13.82
N TRP A 5 -23.48 -5.76 -14.23
CA TRP A 5 -22.34 -5.25 -14.99
C TRP A 5 -21.23 -4.91 -13.98
N LEU A 6 -20.22 -5.79 -13.87
CA LEU A 6 -18.98 -5.45 -13.18
C LEU A 6 -18.22 -4.44 -14.04
N CYS A 7 -18.31 -3.15 -13.69
CA CYS A 7 -17.38 -2.16 -14.21
C CYS A 7 -16.04 -2.35 -13.50
N SER A 8 -14.97 -2.59 -14.26
CA SER A 8 -13.62 -2.75 -13.75
C SER A 8 -12.67 -1.76 -14.39
N ASP A 9 -12.01 -0.92 -13.59
CA ASP A 9 -10.97 -0.01 -14.05
C ASP A 9 -9.59 -0.43 -13.56
N PHE A 10 -8.58 -0.19 -14.40
CA PHE A 10 -7.19 -0.52 -14.13
C PHE A 10 -6.35 0.74 -13.90
N VAL A 11 -5.64 0.78 -12.76
CA VAL A 11 -4.69 1.85 -12.44
C VAL A 11 -3.31 1.22 -12.26
N ALA A 12 -2.33 1.71 -13.02
CA ALA A 12 -0.92 1.38 -12.85
C ALA A 12 -0.12 2.63 -12.52
N THR A 13 0.85 2.48 -11.62
CA THR A 13 1.75 3.58 -11.24
C THR A 13 3.16 3.03 -11.06
N SER A 14 4.14 3.74 -11.63
CA SER A 14 5.55 3.44 -11.45
C SER A 14 6.30 4.68 -10.96
N SER A 15 7.14 4.50 -9.94
CA SER A 15 8.00 5.56 -9.39
C SER A 15 9.40 5.00 -9.12
N SER A 16 10.41 5.87 -9.11
CA SER A 16 11.79 5.51 -8.80
C SER A 16 12.44 6.60 -7.95
N ARG A 17 13.19 6.19 -6.91
CA ARG A 17 13.90 7.11 -6.03
C ARG A 17 15.28 6.56 -5.70
N ILE A 18 16.28 7.44 -5.63
CA ILE A 18 17.63 7.08 -5.22
C ILE A 18 17.80 7.47 -3.76
N ILE A 19 18.25 6.53 -2.94
CA ILE A 19 18.47 6.68 -1.51
C ILE A 19 19.97 6.43 -1.24
N PRO A 20 20.71 7.40 -0.67
CA PRO A 20 22.16 7.30 -0.47
C PRO A 20 22.51 6.48 0.78
N PHE A 21 21.99 5.25 0.85
CA PHE A 21 22.27 4.28 1.90
C PHE A 21 22.38 2.87 1.30
N ASP A 22 23.07 1.98 2.00
CA ASP A 22 23.23 0.58 1.61
C ASP A 22 21.88 -0.15 1.47
N CYS A 23 21.78 -1.03 0.47
CA CYS A 23 20.52 -1.71 0.12
C CYS A 23 19.92 -2.49 1.29
N LYS A 24 20.77 -3.09 2.13
CA LYS A 24 20.32 -3.82 3.33
C LYS A 24 19.66 -2.89 4.35
N ILE A 25 20.27 -1.73 4.62
CA ILE A 25 19.76 -0.76 5.61
C ILE A 25 18.45 -0.15 5.10
N VAL A 26 18.41 0.23 3.82
CA VAL A 26 17.19 0.72 3.17
C VAL A 26 16.09 -0.33 3.21
N GLY A 27 16.41 -1.59 2.91
CA GLY A 27 15.46 -2.70 2.96
C GLY A 27 14.91 -2.97 4.36
N ASP A 28 15.74 -2.96 5.39
CA ASP A 28 15.30 -3.12 6.77
C ASP A 28 14.41 -1.96 7.25
N ALA A 29 14.76 -0.72 6.90
CA ALA A 29 13.93 0.44 7.18
C ALA A 29 12.58 0.36 6.45
N PHE A 30 12.60 0.03 5.16
CA PHE A 30 11.40 -0.12 4.34
C PHE A 30 10.49 -1.22 4.87
N TRP A 31 11.05 -2.39 5.18
CA TRP A 31 10.31 -3.50 5.76
C TRP A 31 9.67 -3.14 7.09
N TYR A 32 10.41 -2.45 7.96
CA TYR A 32 9.85 -1.97 9.22
C TYR A 32 8.66 -1.04 8.99
N GLU A 33 8.82 0.01 8.18
CA GLU A 33 7.76 1.02 8.01
C GLU A 33 6.50 0.45 7.37
N VAL A 34 6.66 -0.52 6.47
CA VAL A 34 5.55 -1.28 5.88
C VAL A 34 4.82 -2.15 6.90
N THR A 35 5.56 -2.76 7.82
CA THR A 35 5.03 -3.81 8.69
C THR A 35 4.72 -3.35 10.10
N LYS A 36 5.07 -2.11 10.48
CA LYS A 36 4.89 -1.56 11.84
C LYS A 36 3.47 -1.79 12.38
N THR A 37 2.45 -1.52 11.58
CA THR A 37 1.04 -1.71 11.96
C THR A 37 0.62 -3.18 12.07
N GLY A 38 1.30 -4.11 11.39
CA GLY A 38 1.04 -5.54 11.49
C GLY A 38 1.82 -6.23 12.62
N VAL A 39 2.98 -5.70 12.97
CA VAL A 39 3.85 -6.19 14.04
C VAL A 39 3.30 -5.74 15.40
N GLU A 40 2.86 -4.49 15.52
CA GLU A 40 2.28 -3.94 16.76
C GLU A 40 0.99 -4.67 17.17
N ASN A 41 0.16 -5.08 16.20
CA ASN A 41 -1.09 -5.79 16.46
C ASN A 41 -0.94 -7.30 16.78
N LYS A 42 0.29 -7.84 16.74
CA LYS A 42 0.57 -9.26 17.05
C LYS A 42 1.23 -9.50 18.41
N VAL A 43 1.56 -8.44 19.15
CA VAL A 43 2.17 -8.58 20.48
C VAL A 43 1.06 -8.81 21.51
N GLU A 44 0.72 -10.08 21.77
CA GLU A 44 0.00 -10.44 23.00
C GLU A 44 0.85 -10.04 24.22
N PRO A 45 0.29 -9.40 25.26
CA PRO A 45 1.05 -9.04 26.46
C PRO A 45 1.65 -10.29 27.11
N GLY A 46 2.98 -10.36 27.20
CA GLY A 46 3.70 -11.39 27.96
C GLY A 46 4.28 -12.56 27.16
N LYS A 47 4.16 -12.60 25.83
CA LYS A 47 4.94 -13.53 25.00
C LYS A 47 6.10 -12.81 24.30
N PRO A 48 7.33 -13.35 24.33
CA PRO A 48 8.40 -12.83 23.50
C PRO A 48 7.96 -12.90 22.03
N PRO A 49 8.32 -11.91 21.20
CA PRO A 49 8.00 -11.95 19.78
C PRO A 49 8.54 -13.27 19.23
N GLN A 50 7.64 -14.16 18.83
CA GLN A 50 8.04 -15.38 18.14
C GLN A 50 8.88 -14.91 16.95
N LYS A 51 10.14 -15.34 16.90
CA LYS A 51 10.97 -15.33 15.68
C LYS A 51 10.35 -16.28 14.66
N GLU A 52 9.08 -16.11 14.34
CA GLU A 52 8.49 -16.77 13.21
C GLU A 52 9.07 -16.10 11.97
N LYS A 53 9.79 -16.90 11.20
CA LYS A 53 10.16 -16.68 9.80
C LYS A 53 8.89 -16.57 8.94
N ALA A 54 7.91 -15.78 9.33
CA ALA A 54 6.75 -15.49 8.54
C ALA A 54 7.23 -14.61 7.39
N THR A 55 7.61 -15.25 6.28
CA THR A 55 7.94 -14.58 5.02
C THR A 55 6.78 -13.71 4.55
N VAL A 56 5.56 -13.96 5.04
CA VAL A 56 4.34 -13.23 4.73
C VAL A 56 3.71 -12.66 6.00
N ILE A 57 3.43 -11.36 6.01
CA ILE A 57 2.68 -10.65 7.06
C ILE A 57 1.28 -10.32 6.53
N LEU A 58 0.27 -10.57 7.35
CA LEU A 58 -1.11 -10.21 7.07
C LEU A 58 -1.49 -8.97 7.89
N GLN A 59 -2.06 -7.97 7.23
CA GLN A 59 -2.52 -6.71 7.84
C GLN A 59 -3.98 -6.47 7.46
N SER A 60 -4.82 -6.16 8.43
CA SER A 60 -6.20 -5.72 8.23
C SER A 60 -6.43 -4.47 9.05
N PHE A 61 -6.80 -3.37 8.42
CA PHE A 61 -7.02 -2.10 9.09
C PHE A 61 -8.05 -1.26 8.35
N ILE A 62 -8.63 -0.28 9.05
CA ILE A 62 -9.47 0.75 8.46
C ILE A 62 -8.67 2.03 8.47
N MET A 63 -8.61 2.69 7.32
CA MET A 63 -8.05 4.01 7.18
C MET A 63 -9.21 5.00 7.11
N GLU A 64 -9.17 5.98 8.01
CA GLU A 64 -10.09 7.11 8.02
C GLU A 64 -9.30 8.38 7.67
N MET A 65 -9.81 9.16 6.73
CA MET A 65 -9.21 10.43 6.33
C MET A 65 -10.27 11.43 5.89
N GLU A 66 -9.89 12.68 5.77
CA GLU A 66 -10.71 13.71 5.15
C GLU A 66 -10.20 13.99 3.73
N GLN A 67 -11.12 14.01 2.77
CA GLN A 67 -10.81 14.39 1.39
C GLN A 67 -11.89 15.34 0.86
N ASP A 68 -11.46 16.52 0.42
CA ASP A 68 -12.32 17.58 -0.10
C ASP A 68 -13.46 17.95 0.87
N GLY A 69 -13.15 18.03 2.18
CA GLY A 69 -14.09 18.37 3.25
C GLY A 69 -15.09 17.25 3.60
N SER A 70 -14.90 16.04 3.07
CA SER A 70 -15.75 14.88 3.34
C SER A 70 -14.95 13.74 3.98
N PRO A 71 -15.53 13.01 4.95
CA PRO A 71 -14.91 11.81 5.48
C PRO A 71 -14.81 10.72 4.41
N VAL A 72 -13.68 10.02 4.42
CA VAL A 72 -13.40 8.85 3.59
C VAL A 72 -12.95 7.71 4.47
N LYS A 73 -13.59 6.55 4.32
CA LYS A 73 -13.26 5.32 5.05
C LYS A 73 -12.98 4.19 4.08
N ILE A 74 -11.81 3.59 4.20
CA ILE A 74 -11.40 2.46 3.37
C ILE A 74 -10.91 1.34 4.28
N GLN A 75 -11.51 0.17 4.15
CA GLN A 75 -11.02 -1.05 4.77
C GLN A 75 -9.97 -1.69 3.87
N PHE A 76 -8.81 -2.02 4.43
CA PHE A 76 -7.71 -2.68 3.76
C PHE A 76 -7.44 -4.06 4.34
N ARG A 77 -7.10 -5.01 3.46
CA ARG A 77 -6.58 -6.32 3.81
C ARG A 77 -5.39 -6.62 2.91
N TYR A 78 -4.19 -6.66 3.46
CA TYR A 78 -2.95 -6.91 2.73
C TYR A 78 -2.27 -8.19 3.21
N ALA A 79 -1.66 -8.88 2.26
CA ALA A 79 -0.59 -9.82 2.47
C ALA A 79 0.70 -9.22 1.91
N THR A 80 1.73 -9.15 2.75
CA THR A 80 3.02 -8.54 2.42
C THR A 80 4.11 -9.59 2.53
N LYS A 81 4.94 -9.74 1.50
CA LYS A 81 6.05 -10.70 1.46
C LYS A 81 7.37 -9.97 1.20
N ARG A 82 8.42 -10.34 1.92
CA ARG A 82 9.80 -9.88 1.67
C ARG A 82 10.63 -11.00 1.04
N VAL A 83 11.39 -10.67 0.00
CA VAL A 83 12.36 -11.55 -0.64
C VAL A 83 13.68 -10.78 -0.73
N VAL A 84 14.75 -11.36 -0.18
CA VAL A 84 16.07 -10.75 -0.13
C VAL A 84 17.03 -11.61 -0.95
N ASP A 85 17.79 -10.96 -1.81
CA ASP A 85 18.88 -11.50 -2.64
C ASP A 85 20.14 -10.64 -2.40
N GLU A 86 21.31 -11.04 -2.91
CA GLU A 86 22.60 -10.41 -2.56
C GLU A 86 22.66 -8.90 -2.81
N HIS A 87 22.13 -8.43 -3.95
CA HIS A 87 22.14 -7.01 -4.34
C HIS A 87 20.74 -6.43 -4.58
N ARG A 88 19.71 -7.18 -4.19
CA ARG A 88 18.33 -6.85 -4.49
C ARG A 88 17.40 -7.29 -3.39
N GLU A 89 16.47 -6.42 -3.04
CA GLU A 89 15.38 -6.76 -2.16
C GLU A 89 14.05 -6.44 -2.83
N VAL A 90 13.06 -7.31 -2.64
CA VAL A 90 11.71 -7.15 -3.16
C VAL A 90 10.71 -7.27 -2.02
N VAL A 91 9.93 -6.21 -1.81
CA VAL A 91 8.74 -6.23 -0.96
C VAL A 91 7.50 -6.29 -1.85
N ALA A 92 6.76 -7.38 -1.77
CA ALA A 92 5.57 -7.63 -2.57
C ALA A 92 4.32 -7.51 -1.71
N PHE A 93 3.31 -6.81 -2.22
CA PHE A 93 2.00 -6.67 -1.59
C PHE A 93 0.94 -7.29 -2.49
N SER A 94 -0.01 -7.98 -1.88
CA SER A 94 -1.27 -8.36 -2.52
C SER A 94 -2.39 -8.01 -1.56
N GLY A 95 -3.36 -7.23 -2.01
CA GLY A 95 -4.40 -6.73 -1.15
C GLY A 95 -5.79 -6.69 -1.78
N GLN A 96 -6.77 -6.66 -0.90
CA GLN A 96 -8.14 -6.32 -1.22
C GLN A 96 -8.55 -5.15 -0.34
N SER A 97 -9.27 -4.20 -0.92
CA SER A 97 -9.81 -3.07 -0.17
C SER A 97 -11.23 -2.75 -0.57
N GLN A 98 -11.97 -2.18 0.36
CA GLN A 98 -13.36 -1.78 0.18
C GLN A 98 -13.54 -0.35 0.65
N VAL A 99 -14.13 0.49 -0.21
CA VAL A 99 -14.54 1.83 0.18
C VAL A 99 -15.86 1.71 0.94
N LEU A 100 -15.88 2.21 2.17
CA LEU A 100 -17.03 2.15 3.07
C LEU A 100 -17.77 3.50 3.12
N GLU A 101 -17.03 4.59 2.99
CA GLU A 101 -17.56 5.95 3.03
C GLU A 101 -16.71 6.83 2.11
N ALA A 102 -17.35 7.62 1.26
CA ALA A 102 -16.72 8.72 0.53
C ALA A 102 -17.79 9.69 0.02
N PHE A 103 -17.39 10.91 -0.33
CA PHE A 103 -18.28 11.92 -0.92
C PHE A 103 -19.51 12.25 -0.05
N GLY A 104 -19.37 12.14 1.28
CA GLY A 104 -20.45 12.40 2.24
C GLY A 104 -21.51 11.30 2.32
N ALA A 105 -21.25 10.11 1.74
CA ALA A 105 -22.17 8.99 1.75
C ALA A 105 -21.49 7.68 2.15
N VAL A 106 -22.27 6.80 2.78
CA VAL A 106 -21.89 5.40 2.94
C VAL A 106 -21.97 4.71 1.58
N ILE A 107 -20.87 4.09 1.17
CA ILE A 107 -20.74 3.43 -0.12
C ILE A 107 -20.69 1.93 0.11
N SER A 108 -21.48 1.20 -0.67
CA SER A 108 -21.32 -0.24 -0.86
C SER A 108 -21.08 -0.51 -2.33
N GLY A 109 -20.30 -1.54 -2.66
CA GLY A 109 -20.07 -1.94 -4.04
C GLY A 109 -18.76 -1.48 -4.69
N VAL A 110 -17.91 -0.70 -4.01
CA VAL A 110 -16.56 -0.37 -4.52
C VAL A 110 -15.52 -1.30 -3.89
N ARG A 111 -14.96 -2.20 -4.70
CA ARG A 111 -13.96 -3.20 -4.26
C ARG A 111 -12.71 -3.12 -5.10
N CYS A 112 -11.57 -2.91 -4.46
CA CYS A 112 -10.27 -2.89 -5.12
C CYS A 112 -9.52 -4.20 -4.89
N ARG A 113 -8.80 -4.64 -5.91
CA ARG A 113 -7.75 -5.66 -5.81
C ARG A 113 -6.45 -5.04 -6.26
N GLU A 114 -5.41 -5.18 -5.47
CA GLU A 114 -4.16 -4.46 -5.70
C GLU A 114 -2.95 -5.35 -5.50
N LYS A 115 -1.92 -5.14 -6.33
CA LYS A 115 -0.61 -5.76 -6.21
C LYS A 115 0.46 -4.70 -6.33
N HIS A 116 1.39 -4.66 -5.38
CA HIS A 116 2.51 -3.73 -5.40
C HIS A 116 3.83 -4.49 -5.31
N TRP A 117 4.84 -3.96 -5.98
CA TRP A 117 6.21 -4.46 -5.94
C TRP A 117 7.12 -3.28 -5.66
N PHE A 118 7.83 -3.35 -4.55
CA PHE A 118 8.90 -2.43 -4.20
C PHE A 118 10.20 -3.18 -4.42
N VAL A 119 10.96 -2.75 -5.42
CA VAL A 119 12.23 -3.35 -5.80
C VAL A 119 13.34 -2.39 -5.38
N LEU A 120 14.07 -2.78 -4.36
CA LEU A 120 15.28 -2.11 -3.91
C LEU A 120 16.45 -2.79 -4.59
N SER A 121 17.35 -2.03 -5.17
CA SER A 121 18.54 -2.56 -5.84
C SER A 121 19.72 -1.66 -5.58
N GLU A 122 20.85 -2.26 -5.23
CA GLU A 122 22.11 -1.54 -5.15
C GLU A 122 22.52 -1.08 -6.55
N ILE A 123 22.79 0.21 -6.72
CA ILE A 123 23.30 0.77 -7.99
C ILE A 123 24.78 1.11 -7.91
N SER A 124 25.29 1.37 -6.70
CA SER A 124 26.70 1.48 -6.35
C SER A 124 26.83 1.28 -4.83
N PRO A 125 28.04 1.02 -4.31
CA PRO A 125 28.25 0.91 -2.86
C PRO A 125 27.67 2.12 -2.11
N GLY A 126 26.89 1.89 -1.05
CA GLY A 126 26.23 2.95 -0.30
C GLY A 126 25.05 3.63 -1.00
N VAL A 127 24.59 3.16 -2.17
CA VAL A 127 23.49 3.80 -2.92
C VAL A 127 22.48 2.78 -3.42
N THR A 128 21.23 3.00 -3.03
CA THR A 128 20.10 2.13 -3.36
C THR A 128 19.10 2.85 -4.25
N MET A 129 18.65 2.18 -5.31
CA MET A 129 17.50 2.59 -6.09
C MET A 129 16.26 1.83 -5.62
N VAL A 130 15.21 2.57 -5.27
CA VAL A 130 13.89 2.03 -4.94
C VAL A 130 12.98 2.24 -6.15
N LYS A 131 12.55 1.15 -6.78
CA LYS A 131 11.54 1.14 -7.84
C LYS A 131 10.22 0.64 -7.29
N VAL A 132 9.14 1.30 -7.67
CA VAL A 132 7.80 0.93 -7.23
C VAL A 132 6.94 0.66 -8.43
N CYS A 133 6.28 -0.49 -8.43
CA CYS A 133 5.33 -0.90 -9.46
C CYS A 133 4.02 -1.29 -8.77
N MET A 134 2.97 -0.52 -9.01
CA MET A 134 1.64 -0.75 -8.44
C MET A 134 0.66 -1.06 -9.56
N SER A 135 -0.21 -2.03 -9.30
CA SER A 135 -1.34 -2.36 -10.15
C SER A 135 -2.59 -2.50 -9.28
N ARG A 136 -3.70 -1.92 -9.74
CA ARG A 136 -4.97 -1.95 -9.03
C ARG A 136 -6.09 -2.16 -10.04
N VAL A 137 -7.01 -3.04 -9.68
CA VAL A 137 -8.30 -3.22 -10.35
C VAL A 137 -9.39 -2.75 -9.40
N VAL A 138 -10.19 -1.78 -9.80
CA VAL A 138 -11.32 -1.28 -9.02
C VAL A 138 -12.60 -1.80 -9.64
N ASN A 139 -13.43 -2.46 -8.85
CA ASN A 139 -14.71 -2.99 -9.29
C ASN A 139 -15.84 -2.17 -8.67
N PHE A 140 -16.80 -1.80 -9.51
CA PHE A 140 -18.00 -1.09 -9.10
C PHE A 140 -19.22 -1.98 -9.27
N ASP A 141 -20.09 -1.95 -8.28
CA ASP A 141 -21.37 -2.64 -8.26
C ASP A 141 -22.48 -1.65 -8.67
N CYS A 142 -22.44 -1.20 -9.92
CA CYS A 142 -23.37 -0.17 -10.43
C CYS A 142 -23.59 -0.29 -11.94
N ASP A 143 -24.74 0.23 -12.40
CA ASP A 143 -25.10 0.22 -13.82
C ASP A 143 -24.47 1.42 -14.57
N LEU A 144 -23.54 1.14 -15.48
CA LEU A 144 -23.03 2.12 -16.43
C LEU A 144 -24.05 2.35 -17.56
N PRO A 145 -24.36 3.61 -17.97
CA PRO A 145 -23.53 4.82 -17.84
C PRO A 145 -23.93 5.81 -16.74
N LEU A 146 -24.99 5.55 -15.96
CA LEU A 146 -25.52 6.51 -14.96
C LEU A 146 -24.51 6.85 -13.86
N CYS A 147 -23.53 5.98 -13.63
CA CYS A 147 -22.55 6.13 -12.56
C CYS A 147 -21.16 6.58 -13.02
N GLN A 148 -20.95 6.95 -14.29
CA GLN A 148 -19.61 7.31 -14.79
C GLN A 148 -18.93 8.44 -13.99
N PRO A 149 -19.60 9.56 -13.65
CA PRO A 149 -18.97 10.62 -12.84
C PRO A 149 -18.57 10.12 -11.43
N PHE A 150 -19.33 9.20 -10.86
CA PHE A 150 -19.01 8.57 -9.58
C PHE A 150 -17.79 7.64 -9.72
N VAL A 151 -17.74 6.85 -10.78
CA VAL A 151 -16.60 5.98 -11.12
C VAL A 151 -15.33 6.83 -11.26
N ASP A 152 -15.33 7.84 -12.13
CA ASP A 152 -14.17 8.69 -12.39
C ASP A 152 -13.66 9.37 -11.11
N ARG A 153 -14.57 9.95 -10.32
CA ARG A 153 -14.23 10.60 -9.06
C ARG A 153 -13.65 9.61 -8.04
N THR A 154 -14.20 8.38 -7.98
CA THR A 154 -13.69 7.32 -7.10
C THR A 154 -12.30 6.86 -7.53
N ILE A 155 -12.05 6.70 -8.83
CA ILE A 155 -10.74 6.34 -9.36
C ILE A 155 -9.70 7.42 -9.03
N GLN A 156 -10.03 8.71 -9.24
CA GLN A 156 -9.16 9.82 -8.89
C GLN A 156 -8.84 9.87 -7.40
N MET A 157 -9.87 9.70 -6.56
CA MET A 157 -9.72 9.64 -5.09
C MET A 157 -8.77 8.51 -4.69
N LEU A 158 -8.99 7.31 -5.21
CA LEU A 158 -8.20 6.12 -4.93
C LEU A 158 -6.76 6.23 -5.43
N ALA A 159 -6.53 6.86 -6.59
CA ALA A 159 -5.20 7.11 -7.13
C ALA A 159 -4.42 8.11 -6.26
N LYS A 160 -5.06 9.24 -5.88
CA LYS A 160 -4.47 10.25 -5.00
C LYS A 160 -4.11 9.67 -3.64
N GLN A 161 -5.01 8.90 -3.02
CA GLN A 161 -4.77 8.21 -1.75
C GLN A 161 -3.53 7.31 -1.81
N LYS A 162 -3.36 6.56 -2.91
CA LYS A 162 -2.21 5.69 -3.09
C LYS A 162 -0.91 6.44 -3.27
N GLN A 163 -0.93 7.50 -4.07
CA GLN A 163 0.24 8.33 -4.27
C GLN A 163 0.71 8.95 -2.94
N MET A 164 -0.19 9.60 -2.20
CA MET A 164 0.14 10.23 -0.91
C MET A 164 0.64 9.20 0.11
N GLY A 165 0.00 8.03 0.19
CA GLY A 165 0.44 6.97 1.11
C GLY A 165 1.83 6.43 0.78
N PHE A 166 2.18 6.37 -0.51
CA PHE A 166 3.51 5.95 -0.93
C PHE A 166 4.59 7.02 -0.66
N GLU A 167 4.29 8.28 -0.95
CA GLU A 167 5.18 9.41 -0.65
C GLU A 167 5.47 9.48 0.86
N ALA A 168 4.44 9.38 1.70
CA ALA A 168 4.59 9.34 3.15
C ALA A 168 5.44 8.15 3.64
N LEU A 169 5.27 6.96 3.05
CA LEU A 169 6.10 5.80 3.37
C LEU A 169 7.58 6.06 3.06
N LEU A 170 7.89 6.67 1.91
CA LEU A 170 9.27 6.99 1.56
C LEU A 170 9.87 8.03 2.52
N GLU A 171 9.10 9.06 2.89
CA GLU A 171 9.53 10.07 3.86
C GLU A 171 9.83 9.45 5.24
N ASP A 172 8.98 8.54 5.71
CA ASP A 172 9.19 7.82 6.97
C ASP A 172 10.46 6.95 6.91
N VAL A 173 10.71 6.28 5.77
CA VAL A 173 11.93 5.49 5.54
C VAL A 173 13.16 6.38 5.56
N GLU A 174 13.16 7.49 4.80
CA GLU A 174 14.27 8.44 4.77
C GLU A 174 14.55 9.00 6.18
N ARG A 175 13.50 9.43 6.90
CA ARG A 175 13.63 9.93 8.27
C ARG A 175 14.28 8.89 9.19
N ARG A 176 13.87 7.62 9.11
CA ARG A 176 14.47 6.53 9.90
C ARG A 176 15.95 6.34 9.58
N LEU A 177 16.31 6.38 8.30
CA LEU A 177 17.70 6.25 7.88
C LEU A 177 18.56 7.38 8.44
N PHE A 178 18.07 8.61 8.44
CA PHE A 178 18.80 9.76 9.00
C PHE A 178 18.89 9.75 10.53
N VAL A 179 17.87 9.28 11.24
CA VAL A 179 17.89 9.17 12.72
C VAL A 179 18.85 8.07 13.20
N GLY A 180 19.00 6.98 12.44
CA GLY A 180 19.93 5.90 12.75
C GLY A 180 21.41 6.19 12.46
N CYS A 181 21.73 7.38 11.94
CA CYS A 181 23.10 7.83 11.63
C CYS A 181 23.69 8.82 12.65
N GLN A 182 23.00 9.02 13.78
CA GLN A 182 23.53 9.73 14.96
C GLN A 182 24.02 8.72 16.00
#